data_AF-A0AAW6FNT5-F1
#
_entry.id   AF-A0AAW6FNT5-F1
#
_cell.length_a   1.000
_cell.length_b   1.000
_cell.length_c   1.000
_cell.angle_alpha   90.00
_cell.angle_beta   90.00
_cell.angle_gamma   90.00
#
_symmetry.space_group_name_H-M   'P 1'
#
loop_
_entity.id
_entity.type
_entity.pdbx_description
1 polymer ?
#
loop_
_entity_poly.entity_id
_entity_poly.type
_entity_poly.pdbx_seq_one_letter_code
_entity_poly.pdbx_strand_id
1 'polypeptide(L)' 'MDKNPVYVKAMMENTDYAWKETRDEHGLLNGDWSGNHKDEHKWLLNNACMVEMYSEAAQLDW' A
#
# COMPACT_ATOMS: atom_id res chain seq x y z
N MET A 1 -3.54 -26.32 -1.83
CA MET A 1 -3.39 -24.87 -1.59
C MET A 1 -4.76 -24.33 -1.24
N ASP A 2 -4.86 -23.63 -0.11
CA ASP A 2 -6.15 -23.31 0.54
C ASP A 2 -6.95 -22.19 -0.15
N LYS A 3 -6.43 -21.57 -1.23
CA LYS A 3 -7.08 -20.53 -2.07
C LYS A 3 -7.87 -19.45 -1.31
N ASN A 4 -7.61 -19.24 -0.03
CA ASN A 4 -8.40 -18.38 0.82
C ASN A 4 -7.99 -16.92 0.57
N PRO A 5 -8.88 -16.08 -0.01
CA PRO A 5 -8.53 -14.72 -0.40
C PRO A 5 -8.51 -13.75 0.78
N VAL A 6 -8.94 -14.16 1.99
CA VAL A 6 -9.15 -13.26 3.13
C VAL A 6 -7.92 -12.39 3.44
N TYR A 7 -6.73 -12.99 3.48
CA TYR A 7 -5.51 -12.25 3.81
C TYR A 7 -5.04 -11.33 2.69
N VAL A 8 -5.12 -11.80 1.44
CA VAL A 8 -4.73 -11.02 0.26
C VAL A 8 -5.67 -9.83 0.08
N LYS A 9 -6.97 -10.06 0.25
CA LYS A 9 -7.99 -9.00 0.19
C LYS A 9 -7.81 -7.98 1.29
N ALA A 10 -7.59 -8.40 2.55
CA ALA A 10 -7.33 -7.48 3.65
C ALA A 10 -6.06 -6.64 3.41
N MET A 11 -5.03 -7.24 2.80
CA MET A 11 -3.80 -6.52 2.43
C MET A 11 -4.07 -5.48 1.35
N MET A 12 -4.81 -5.83 0.30
CA MET A 12 -5.22 -4.89 -0.76
C MET A 12 -6.08 -3.74 -0.21
N GLU A 13 -7.03 -4.02 0.67
CA GLU A 13 -7.88 -3.00 1.32
C GLU A 13 -7.03 -2.03 2.16
N ASN A 14 -6.02 -2.54 2.87
CA ASN A 14 -5.09 -1.70 3.62
C ASN A 14 -4.19 -0.86 2.72
N THR A 15 -3.68 -1.44 1.62
CA THR A 15 -2.87 -0.73 0.61
C THR A 15 -3.69 0.41 -0.03
N ASP A 16 -4.96 0.17 -0.37
CA ASP A 16 -5.86 1.19 -0.91
C ASP A 16 -6.19 2.29 0.08
N TYR A 17 -6.37 1.95 1.36
CA TYR A 17 -6.55 2.93 2.42
C TYR A 17 -5.30 3.82 2.56
N ALA A 18 -4.12 3.20 2.63
CA ALA A 18 -2.85 3.92 2.71
C ALA A 18 -2.66 4.85 1.51
N TRP A 19 -2.95 4.38 0.30
CA TRP A 19 -2.85 5.19 -0.92
C TRP A 19 -3.74 6.43 -0.89
N LYS A 20 -4.93 6.36 -0.30
CA LYS A 20 -5.85 7.51 -0.22
C LYS A 20 -5.48 8.48 0.89
N GLU A 21 -5.14 7.97 2.06
CA GLU A 21 -5.05 8.79 3.28
C GLU A 21 -3.63 9.25 3.62
N THR A 22 -2.60 8.57 3.13
CA THR A 22 -1.21 8.82 3.56
C THR A 22 -0.32 9.43 2.47
N ARG A 23 -0.87 9.74 1.30
CA ARG A 23 -0.15 10.47 0.24
C ARG A 23 0.00 11.94 0.59
N ASP A 24 1.19 12.47 0.31
CA ASP A 24 1.44 13.90 0.38
C ASP A 24 1.11 14.61 -0.95
N GLU A 25 1.32 15.93 -0.98
CA GLU A 25 1.10 16.80 -2.14
C GLU A 25 1.99 16.46 -3.35
N HIS A 26 3.09 15.74 -3.14
CA HIS A 26 3.97 15.24 -4.20
C HIS A 26 3.61 13.81 -4.64
N GLY A 27 2.58 13.22 -4.02
CA GLY A 27 2.12 11.87 -4.30
C GLY A 27 2.96 10.77 -3.66
N LEU A 28 3.89 11.11 -2.76
CA LEU A 28 4.72 10.15 -2.04
C LEU A 28 4.01 9.66 -0.77
N LEU A 29 4.23 8.39 -0.46
CA LEU A 29 3.59 7.70 0.66
C LEU A 29 4.42 7.82 1.93
N ASN A 30 3.75 8.09 3.05
CA ASN A 30 4.34 8.00 4.38
C ASN A 30 4.64 6.53 4.76
N GLY A 31 5.62 6.31 5.64
CA GLY A 31 5.94 4.95 6.10
C GLY A 31 4.87 4.35 6.99
N ASP A 32 4.11 5.20 7.68
CA ASP A 32 2.94 4.81 8.44
C ASP A 32 1.67 4.79 7.56
N TRP A 33 1.09 3.60 7.41
CA TRP A 33 -0.13 3.38 6.63
C TRP A 33 -1.41 3.73 7.39
N SER A 34 -1.32 3.96 8.71
CA SER A 34 -2.47 4.37 9.51
C SER A 34 -2.83 5.84 9.30
N GLY A 35 -1.94 6.64 8.70
CA GLY A 35 -2.13 8.08 8.46
C GLY A 35 -1.98 8.95 9.70
N ASN A 36 -1.62 8.36 10.85
CA ASN A 36 -1.44 9.09 12.10
C ASN A 36 -0.09 9.82 12.17
N HIS A 37 0.92 9.29 11.49
CA HIS A 37 2.24 9.90 11.42
C HIS A 37 2.60 10.30 9.99
N LYS A 38 2.92 11.58 9.80
CA LYS A 38 3.44 12.12 8.55
C LYS A 38 4.94 12.28 8.70
N ASP A 39 5.70 11.51 7.93
CA ASP A 39 7.17 11.60 7.90
C ASP A 39 7.58 12.79 7.05
N GLU A 40 8.48 13.63 7.56
CA GLU A 40 9.06 14.76 6.81
C GLU A 40 9.91 14.26 5.62
N HIS A 41 10.57 13.11 5.79
CA HIS A 41 11.36 12.45 4.75
C HIS A 41 10.74 11.12 4.34
N LYS A 42 10.39 11.00 3.06
CA LYS A 42 9.79 9.80 2.48
C LYS A 42 10.86 8.81 2.06
N TRP A 43 10.71 7.56 2.49
CA TRP A 43 11.67 6.50 2.14
C TRP A 43 11.37 5.93 0.76
N LEU A 44 12.42 5.75 -0.04
CA LEU A 44 12.33 5.14 -1.36
C LEU A 44 11.75 3.73 -1.29
N LEU A 45 12.14 2.94 -0.29
CA LEU A 45 11.68 1.56 -0.11
C LEU A 45 10.15 1.48 0.04
N ASN A 46 9.55 2.38 0.83
CA ASN A 46 8.10 2.38 1.06
C ASN A 46 7.32 2.70 -0.22
N ASN A 47 7.84 3.63 -1.02
CA ASN A 47 7.22 3.99 -2.30
C ASN A 47 7.40 2.88 -3.35
N ALA A 48 8.59 2.25 -3.41
CA ALA A 48 8.87 1.17 -4.34
C ALA A 48 8.04 -0.09 -4.03
N CYS A 49 7.94 -0.51 -2.77
CA CYS A 49 7.14 -1.67 -2.37
C CYS A 49 5.65 -1.49 -2.65
N MET A 50 5.13 -0.26 -2.61
CA MET A 50 3.73 0.01 -2.93
C MET A 50 3.44 -0.18 -4.42
N VAL A 51 4.37 0.19 -5.30
CA VAL A 51 4.27 -0.11 -6.74
C VAL A 51 4.30 -1.62 -7.00
N GLU A 52 5.17 -2.35 -6.30
CA GLU A 52 5.22 -3.82 -6.37
C GLU A 52 3.90 -4.46 -5.91
N MET A 53 3.35 -4.04 -4.77
CA MET A 53 2.07 -4.53 -4.28
C MET A 53 0.93 -4.34 -5.28
N TYR A 54 0.82 -3.15 -5.88
CA TYR A 54 -0.20 -2.88 -6.90
C TYR A 54 0.01 -3.69 -8.17
N SER A 55 1.26 -3.94 -8.56
CA SER A 55 1.59 -4.81 -9.69
C SER A 55 1.18 -6.26 -9.43
N GLU A 56 1.51 -6.81 -8.26
CA GLU A 56 1.13 -8.17 -7.88
C GLU A 56 -0.40 -8.32 -7.74
N ALA A 57 -1.05 -7.33 -7.12
CA ALA A 57 -2.50 -7.29 -7.02
C ALA A 57 -3.19 -7.25 -8.40
N ALA A 58 -2.61 -6.56 -9.39
CA ALA A 58 -3.13 -6.52 -10.75
C ALA A 58 -2.92 -7.83 -11.53
N GLN A 59 -1.92 -8.63 -11.15
CA GLN A 59 -1.68 -9.96 -11.74
C GLN A 59 -2.57 -11.04 -11.12
N LEU A 60 -3.11 -10.78 -9.92
CA LEU A 60 -4.09 -11.64 -9.29
C LEU A 60 -5.45 -11.43 -9.95
N ASP A 61 -5.69 -12.22 -11.00
CA ASP A 61 -7.02 -12.39 -11.60
C ASP A 61 -7.91 -13.15 -10.59
N TRP A 62 -9.01 -12.54 -10.19
CA TRP A 62 -9.95 -13.07 -9.18
C TRP A 62 -11.11 -13.86 -9.79
#